data_AF-A0A2V8BJ90-F1
#
_entry.id   AF-A0A2V8BJ90-F1
#
_cell.length_a   1.000
_cell.length_b   1.000
_cell.length_c   1.000
_cell.angle_alpha   90.00
_cell.angle_beta   90.00
_cell.angle_gamma   90.00
#
_symmetry.space_group_name_H-M   'P 1'
#
loop_
_entity.id
_entity.type
_entity.pdbx_description
1 polymer ?
#
loop_
_entity_poly.entity_id
_entity_poly.type
_entity_poly.pdbx_seq_one_letter_code
_entity_poly.pdbx_strand_id
1 'polypeptide(L)' 'MATGIHEWMQPMHRRLLLTMACGVSVTAATLAQNDWKTYGNDPGHTRFSTLTQITPQNVMRLTRAWEF' A
#
# COMPACT_ATOMS: atom_id res chain seq x y z
N MET A 1 6.87 -38.41 -41.21
CA MET A 1 8.18 -37.85 -40.79
C MET A 1 8.29 -36.49 -41.46
N ALA A 2 8.54 -35.43 -40.67
CA ALA A 2 8.62 -34.00 -41.03
C ALA A 2 7.28 -33.25 -41.29
N THR A 3 6.93 -32.30 -40.39
CA THR A 3 6.82 -30.85 -40.66
C THR A 3 6.41 -30.12 -39.38
N GLY A 4 7.32 -29.35 -38.78
CA GLY A 4 7.04 -28.45 -37.66
C GLY A 4 7.84 -27.17 -37.82
N ILE A 5 7.31 -26.17 -38.52
CA ILE A 5 7.91 -24.83 -38.68
C ILE A 5 6.88 -23.73 -39.05
N HIS A 6 5.63 -23.75 -38.56
CA HIS A 6 4.69 -22.63 -38.87
C HIS A 6 3.73 -22.22 -37.74
N GLU A 7 4.20 -22.01 -36.50
CA GLU A 7 3.32 -21.52 -35.41
C GLU A 7 3.90 -20.39 -34.54
N TRP A 8 4.78 -19.53 -35.07
CA TRP A 8 5.31 -18.41 -34.28
C TRP A 8 5.13 -17.06 -34.96
N MET A 9 3.88 -16.62 -35.10
CA MET A 9 3.56 -15.20 -35.29
C MET A 9 2.26 -14.78 -34.56
N GLN A 10 2.48 -14.18 -33.37
CA GLN A 10 1.73 -13.07 -32.74
C GLN A 10 0.38 -13.42 -32.04
N PRO A 11 0.09 -12.86 -30.83
CA PRO A 11 0.09 -11.42 -30.64
C PRO A 11 0.62 -10.90 -29.28
N MET A 12 1.75 -10.17 -29.33
CA MET A 12 2.29 -9.28 -28.28
C MET A 12 1.44 -8.01 -27.98
N HIS A 13 0.18 -7.94 -28.42
CA HIS A 13 -0.64 -6.72 -28.43
C HIS A 13 -1.52 -6.62 -27.17
N ARG A 14 -1.76 -7.76 -26.50
CA ARG A 14 -2.55 -7.82 -25.25
C ARG A 14 -1.76 -7.44 -24.00
N ARG A 15 -0.42 -7.38 -24.11
CA ARG A 15 0.47 -6.99 -23.00
C ARG A 15 0.64 -5.47 -22.88
N LEU A 16 0.41 -4.72 -23.97
CA LEU A 16 0.67 -3.28 -23.99
C LEU A 16 -0.45 -2.43 -23.35
N LEU A 17 -1.66 -2.98 -23.18
CA LEU A 17 -2.79 -2.23 -22.59
C LEU A 17 -2.85 -2.29 -21.06
N LEU A 18 -2.09 -3.18 -20.40
CA LEU A 18 -2.15 -3.39 -18.95
C LEU A 18 -1.22 -2.48 -18.13
N THR A 19 -0.33 -1.73 -18.77
CA THR A 19 0.65 -0.86 -18.08
C THR A 19 0.15 0.57 -17.80
N MET A 20 -1.00 0.99 -18.35
CA MET A 20 -1.45 2.39 -18.33
C MET A 20 -2.55 2.72 -17.30
N ALA A 21 -2.84 1.83 -16.34
CA ALA A 21 -3.86 2.08 -15.31
C ALA A 21 -3.27 2.20 -13.87
N CYS A 22 -1.95 2.19 -13.73
CA CYS A 22 -1.26 2.22 -12.43
C CYS A 22 -0.72 3.62 -12.08
N GLY A 23 -1.46 4.66 -12.42
CA GLY A 23 -1.03 6.04 -12.20
C GLY A 23 -2.05 6.79 -11.35
N VAL A 24 -1.66 7.14 -10.12
CA VAL A 24 -2.33 8.10 -9.23
C VAL A 24 -3.44 7.51 -8.35
N SER A 25 -3.03 6.92 -7.22
CA SER A 25 -3.87 6.84 -6.01
C SER A 25 -3.00 6.94 -4.74
N VAL A 26 -2.13 7.96 -4.66
CA VAL A 26 -1.31 8.22 -3.46
C VAL A 26 -1.32 9.71 -3.13
N THR A 27 -2.39 10.20 -2.53
CA THR A 27 -2.43 11.59 -2.01
C THR A 27 -3.00 11.72 -0.60
N ALA A 28 -3.42 10.65 0.07
CA ALA A 28 -4.00 10.74 1.42
C ALA A 28 -2.98 10.69 2.58
N ALA A 29 -1.72 10.32 2.31
CA ALA A 29 -0.74 10.08 3.37
C ALA A 29 -0.03 11.35 3.89
N THR A 30 -0.14 12.49 3.20
CA THR A 30 0.63 13.71 3.53
C THR A 30 0.07 14.50 4.71
N LEU A 31 -1.18 14.27 5.10
CA LEU A 31 -1.84 14.96 6.23
C LEU A 31 -1.99 14.07 7.48
N ALA A 32 -1.66 12.78 7.39
CA ALA A 32 -1.76 11.88 8.53
C ALA A 32 -0.63 12.16 9.55
N GLN A 33 -0.92 11.99 10.83
CA GLN A 33 0.12 12.06 11.87
C GLN A 33 1.19 11.00 11.58
N ASN A 34 2.42 11.45 11.35
CA ASN A 34 3.54 10.56 11.02
C ASN A 34 4.50 10.33 12.19
N ASP A 35 4.40 11.15 13.24
CA ASP A 35 5.43 11.23 14.29
C ASP A 35 4.81 11.47 15.69
N TRP A 36 5.62 11.25 16.73
CA TRP A 36 5.33 11.52 18.13
C TRP A 36 6.40 12.45 18.70
N LYS A 37 6.25 13.75 18.42
CA LYS A 37 7.35 14.73 18.61
C LYS A 37 7.60 15.15 20.05
N THR A 38 6.61 15.00 20.93
CA THR A 38 6.70 15.40 22.33
C THR A 38 6.18 14.28 23.21
N TYR A 39 6.55 14.25 24.49
CA TYR A 39 6.13 13.20 25.41
C TYR A 39 4.60 13.00 25.46
N GLY A 40 3.82 14.07 25.32
CA GLY A 40 2.36 14.03 25.29
C GLY A 40 1.72 14.18 23.91
N ASN A 41 2.50 14.11 22.83
CA ASN A 41 2.13 14.33 21.42
C ASN A 41 1.67 15.76 21.05
N ASP A 42 1.17 16.55 22.00
CA ASP A 42 0.71 17.91 21.79
C ASP A 42 1.01 18.81 23.01
N PRO A 43 0.89 20.16 22.90
CA PRO A 43 1.19 21.08 24.00
C PRO A 43 0.33 20.90 25.25
N GLY A 44 -0.89 20.39 25.12
CA GLY A 44 -1.77 20.04 26.24
C GLY A 44 -1.47 18.67 26.84
N HIS A 45 -0.50 17.93 26.29
CA HIS A 45 -0.12 16.57 26.69
C HIS A 45 -1.31 15.59 26.73
N THR A 46 -2.23 15.70 25.77
CA THR A 46 -3.45 14.89 25.72
C THR A 46 -3.17 13.42 25.39
N ARG A 47 -2.01 13.12 24.76
CA ARG A 47 -1.64 11.80 24.22
C ARG A 47 -2.64 11.28 23.19
N PHE A 48 -3.39 12.18 22.55
CA PHE A 48 -4.34 11.84 21.50
C PHE A 48 -3.63 11.68 20.15
N SER A 49 -4.00 10.65 19.38
CA SER A 49 -3.54 10.46 17.99
C SER A 49 -4.73 10.55 17.02
N THR A 50 -4.54 11.22 15.89
CA THR A 50 -5.56 11.35 14.83
C THR A 50 -5.61 10.13 13.89
N LEU A 51 -4.72 9.15 14.08
CA LEU A 51 -4.66 7.94 13.25
C LEU A 51 -5.86 7.02 13.50
N THR A 52 -6.48 6.57 12.42
CA THR A 52 -7.70 5.73 12.45
C THR A 52 -7.53 4.37 11.79
N GLN A 53 -6.30 3.97 11.45
CA GLN A 53 -6.02 2.68 10.81
C GLN A 53 -6.37 1.49 11.71
N ILE A 54 -6.13 1.62 13.02
CA ILE A 54 -6.48 0.62 14.03
C ILE A 54 -7.77 1.08 14.70
N THR A 55 -8.78 0.22 14.69
CA THR A 55 -10.13 0.50 15.21
C THR A 55 -10.59 -0.62 16.15
N PRO A 56 -11.64 -0.40 16.95
CA PRO A 56 -12.20 -1.46 17.81
C PRO A 56 -12.62 -2.72 17.03
N GLN A 57 -12.98 -2.58 15.76
CA GLN A 57 -13.40 -3.70 14.90
C GLN A 57 -12.22 -4.53 14.37
N ASN A 58 -11.01 -3.96 14.29
CA ASN A 58 -9.86 -4.63 13.69
C ASN A 58 -8.68 -4.86 14.65
N VAL A 59 -8.70 -4.28 15.85
CA VAL A 59 -7.61 -4.38 16.85
C VAL A 59 -7.25 -5.82 17.20
N MET A 60 -8.22 -6.73 17.15
CA MET A 60 -8.02 -8.16 17.41
C MET A 60 -7.11 -8.86 16.37
N ARG A 61 -6.78 -8.21 15.26
CA ARG A 61 -5.92 -8.73 14.19
C ARG A 61 -4.45 -8.33 14.34
N LEU A 62 -4.10 -7.52 15.35
CA LEU A 62 -2.74 -7.06 15.55
C LEU A 62 -1.82 -8.22 15.95
N THR A 63 -0.60 -8.21 15.40
CA THR A 63 0.46 -9.14 15.72
C THR A 63 1.74 -8.37 16.00
N ARG A 64 2.70 -8.98 16.73
CA ARG A 64 3.99 -8.33 17.01
C ARG A 64 4.73 -8.05 15.71
N ALA A 65 5.18 -6.81 15.53
CA ALA A 65 5.96 -6.41 14.36
C ALA A 65 7.47 -6.69 14.52
N TRP A 66 8.04 -6.43 15.71
CA TRP A 66 9.48 -6.57 16.00
C TRP A 66 9.76 -6.60 17.52
N GLU A 67 11.01 -6.84 17.92
CA GLU A 67 11.54 -6.84 19.31
C GLU A 67 12.99 -6.29 19.30
N PHE A 68 13.49 -5.77 20.44
CA PHE A 68 14.81 -5.13 20.59
C PHE A 68 15.81 -5.95 21.40
#